data_AF-A0A2E9WXJ1-F1
#
_entry.id   AF-A0A2E9WXJ1-F1
#
_cell.length_a   1.000
_cell.length_b   1.000
_cell.length_c   1.000
_cell.angle_alpha   90.00
_cell.angle_beta   90.00
_cell.angle_gamma   90.00
#
_symmetry.space_group_name_H-M   'P 1'
#
loop_
_entity.id
_entity.type
_entity.pdbx_description
1 polymer ?
#
loop_
_entity_poly.entity_id
_entity_poly.type
_entity_poly.pdbx_seq_one_letter_code
_entity_poly.pdbx_strand_id
1 'polypeptide(L)'
;MTSSPGSRQDQLRANAVAGRKLSRHQPELHESYWRTHELAMTEGSLDRMTKELIGLALVVTMQCEICIAFHLRGCLRAGATSEQIYEALNVAVMQGSGPAMVYAGYAVEALDELLDENEQSADDTERPPIHEH
;
A
#
# COMPACT_ATOMS: atom_id res chain seq x y z
N MET A 1 -25.61 -22.72 -0.41
CA MET A 1 -24.32 -22.92 0.27
C MET A 1 -23.26 -22.12 -0.47
N THR A 2 -23.19 -20.82 -0.20
CA THR A 2 -22.06 -20.02 -0.69
C THR A 2 -20.93 -20.30 0.28
N SER A 3 -19.90 -21.03 -0.16
CA SER A 3 -18.66 -21.19 0.59
C SER A 3 -18.21 -19.81 1.06
N SER A 4 -17.90 -19.68 2.35
CA SER A 4 -17.34 -18.45 2.92
C SER A 4 -16.19 -18.00 2.00
N PRO A 5 -16.12 -16.71 1.62
CA PRO A 5 -14.98 -16.27 0.84
C PRO A 5 -13.72 -16.56 1.69
N GLY A 6 -12.62 -16.94 1.02
CA GLY A 6 -11.34 -17.23 1.68
C GLY A 6 -10.85 -16.06 2.54
N SER A 7 -9.66 -16.17 3.13
CA SER A 7 -9.14 -15.06 3.95
C SER A 7 -9.15 -13.74 3.15
N ARG A 8 -9.22 -12.59 3.83
CA ARG A 8 -9.17 -11.29 3.16
C ARG A 8 -7.94 -11.16 2.26
N GLN A 9 -6.80 -11.68 2.72
CA GLN A 9 -5.58 -11.77 1.92
C GLN A 9 -5.76 -12.61 0.66
N ASP A 10 -6.47 -13.74 0.72
CA ASP A 10 -6.78 -14.55 -0.47
C ASP A 10 -7.66 -13.79 -1.46
N GLN A 11 -8.63 -13.02 -0.97
CA GLN A 11 -9.49 -12.20 -1.81
C GLN A 11 -8.69 -11.09 -2.51
N LEU A 12 -7.81 -10.41 -1.79
CA LEU A 12 -6.93 -9.38 -2.35
C LEU A 12 -5.97 -9.95 -3.41
N ARG A 13 -5.37 -11.12 -3.13
CA ARG A 13 -4.52 -11.85 -4.08
C ARG A 13 -5.29 -12.26 -5.33
N ALA A 14 -6.51 -12.79 -5.16
CA ALA A 14 -7.36 -13.17 -6.28
C ALA A 14 -7.74 -11.96 -7.15
N ASN A 15 -8.07 -10.83 -6.54
CA ASN A 15 -8.36 -9.59 -7.25
C ASN A 15 -7.13 -9.09 -8.04
N ALA A 16 -5.94 -9.08 -7.43
CA ALA A 16 -4.71 -8.72 -8.13
C ALA A 16 -4.43 -9.61 -9.36
N VAL A 17 -4.73 -10.92 -9.28
CA VAL A 17 -4.65 -11.84 -10.43
C VAL A 17 -5.66 -11.46 -11.52
N ALA A 18 -6.91 -11.15 -11.15
CA ALA A 18 -7.96 -10.73 -12.08
C ALA A 18 -7.60 -9.40 -12.78
N GLY A 19 -7.09 -8.42 -12.05
CA GLY A 19 -6.60 -7.15 -12.60
C GLY A 19 -5.51 -7.35 -13.65
N ARG A 20 -4.56 -8.28 -13.42
CA ARG A 20 -3.54 -8.64 -14.42
C ARG A 20 -4.12 -9.31 -15.68
N LYS A 21 -5.25 -9.99 -15.57
CA LYS A 21 -5.95 -10.53 -16.76
C LYS A 21 -6.58 -9.40 -17.56
N LEU A 22 -7.22 -8.44 -16.88
CA LEU A 22 -7.81 -7.27 -17.51
C LEU A 22 -6.76 -6.40 -18.22
N SER A 23 -5.61 -6.16 -17.58
CA SER A 23 -4.55 -5.34 -18.18
C SER A 23 -3.98 -5.94 -19.47
N ARG A 24 -3.98 -7.27 -19.61
CA ARG A 24 -3.56 -7.96 -20.85
C ARG A 24 -4.56 -7.81 -22.00
N HIS A 25 -5.82 -7.48 -21.72
CA HIS A 25 -6.83 -7.28 -22.75
C HIS A 25 -6.67 -5.94 -23.47
N GLN A 26 -6.24 -4.90 -22.75
CA GLN A 26 -5.95 -3.57 -23.30
C GLN A 26 -4.63 -3.03 -22.73
N PRO A 27 -3.48 -3.52 -23.21
CA PRO A 27 -2.17 -3.18 -22.64
C PRO A 27 -1.84 -1.68 -22.74
N GLU A 28 -2.15 -1.04 -23.88
CA GLU A 28 -1.88 0.39 -24.11
C GLU A 28 -2.63 1.30 -23.13
N LEU A 29 -3.89 0.95 -22.81
CA LEU A 29 -4.70 1.69 -21.84
C LEU A 29 -4.08 1.60 -20.44
N HIS A 30 -3.68 0.39 -20.05
CA HIS A 30 -3.09 0.16 -18.74
C HIS A 30 -1.70 0.81 -18.61
N GLU A 31 -0.88 0.80 -19.66
CA GLU A 31 0.40 1.54 -19.70
C GLU A 31 0.16 3.06 -19.57
N SER A 32 -0.83 3.59 -20.28
CA SER A 32 -1.18 5.02 -20.20
C SER A 32 -1.63 5.42 -18.80
N TYR A 33 -2.40 4.57 -18.13
CA TYR A 33 -2.78 4.77 -16.72
C TYR A 33 -1.55 4.81 -15.81
N TRP A 34 -0.64 3.84 -15.91
CA TRP A 34 0.58 3.82 -15.09
C TRP A 34 1.50 5.00 -15.35
N ARG A 35 1.64 5.41 -16.62
CA ARG A 35 2.40 6.61 -16.97
C ARG A 35 1.82 7.87 -16.34
N THR A 36 0.49 7.99 -16.32
CA THR A 36 -0.18 9.12 -15.67
C THR A 36 0.12 9.14 -14.17
N HIS A 37 0.06 7.97 -13.52
CA HIS A 37 0.44 7.83 -12.11
C HIS A 37 1.90 8.23 -11.86
N GLU A 38 2.86 7.74 -12.65
CA GLU A 38 4.28 8.08 -12.51
C GLU A 38 4.55 9.59 -12.69
N LEU A 39 3.89 10.22 -13.66
CA LEU A 39 3.99 11.66 -13.86
C LEU A 39 3.43 12.44 -12.66
N ALA A 40 2.29 12.03 -12.12
CA ALA A 40 1.71 12.65 -10.93
C ALA A 40 2.65 12.54 -9.71
N MET A 41 3.37 11.42 -9.59
CA MET A 41 4.29 11.13 -8.49
C MET A 41 5.74 11.60 -8.74
N THR A 42 6.00 12.26 -9.87
CA THR A 42 7.31 12.89 -10.15
C THR A 42 7.52 14.05 -9.20
N GLU A 43 8.68 14.14 -8.56
CA GLU A 43 8.98 15.20 -7.58
C GLU A 43 8.99 16.60 -8.21
N GLY A 44 8.59 17.59 -7.42
CA GLY A 44 8.57 18.99 -7.83
C GLY A 44 8.48 19.89 -6.59
N SER A 45 7.53 20.83 -6.56
CA SER A 45 7.27 21.63 -5.34
C SER A 45 6.82 20.79 -4.14
N LEU A 46 6.28 19.59 -4.39
CA LEU A 46 6.05 18.57 -3.38
C LEU A 46 7.00 17.40 -3.65
N ASP A 47 7.66 16.92 -2.60
CA ASP A 47 8.51 15.73 -2.64
C ASP A 47 7.68 14.44 -2.78
N ARG A 48 8.36 13.31 -3.01
CA ARG A 48 7.69 12.01 -3.17
C ARG A 48 6.91 11.61 -1.93
N MET A 49 7.49 11.77 -0.75
CA MET A 49 6.89 11.40 0.53
C MET A 49 5.56 12.11 0.76
N THR A 50 5.52 13.43 0.56
CA THR A 50 4.31 14.24 0.71
C THR A 50 3.21 13.79 -0.24
N LYS A 51 3.57 13.47 -1.50
CA LYS A 51 2.61 12.96 -2.48
C LYS A 51 2.06 11.58 -2.12
N GLU A 52 2.90 10.69 -1.61
CA GLU A 52 2.45 9.36 -1.15
C GLU A 52 1.54 9.46 0.08
N LEU A 53 1.83 10.34 1.04
CA LEU A 53 0.97 10.59 2.20
C LEU A 53 -0.41 11.15 1.80
N ILE A 54 -0.43 12.08 0.83
CA ILE A 54 -1.69 12.55 0.23
C ILE A 54 -2.43 11.40 -0.46
N GLY A 55 -1.72 10.61 -1.27
CA GLY A 55 -2.27 9.43 -1.95
C GLY A 55 -2.89 8.44 -0.97
N LEU A 56 -2.19 8.11 0.12
CA LEU A 56 -2.65 7.23 1.18
C LEU A 56 -3.95 7.74 1.81
N ALA A 57 -4.01 9.02 2.19
CA ALA A 57 -5.21 9.61 2.78
C ALA A 57 -6.42 9.53 1.81
N LEU A 58 -6.21 9.81 0.52
CA LEU A 58 -7.25 9.71 -0.50
C LEU A 58 -7.77 8.28 -0.65
N VAL A 59 -6.89 7.29 -0.78
CA VAL A 59 -7.31 5.90 -1.03
C VAL A 59 -7.97 5.23 0.17
N VAL A 60 -7.65 5.68 1.39
CA VAL A 60 -8.40 5.32 2.61
C VAL A 60 -9.84 5.81 2.51
N THR A 61 -10.07 7.07 2.11
CA THR A 61 -11.44 7.58 1.93
C THR A 61 -12.17 6.92 0.76
N MET A 62 -11.44 6.44 -0.25
CA MET A 62 -11.97 5.68 -1.38
C MET A 62 -12.16 4.19 -1.08
N GLN A 63 -11.79 3.72 0.12
CA GLN A 63 -12.04 2.35 0.56
C GLN A 63 -11.35 1.29 -0.33
N CYS A 64 -10.19 1.63 -0.90
CA CYS A 64 -9.44 0.74 -1.80
C CYS A 64 -8.28 0.06 -1.07
N GLU A 65 -8.48 -1.15 -0.57
CA GLU A 65 -7.48 -1.91 0.21
C GLU A 65 -6.16 -2.15 -0.56
N ILE A 66 -6.24 -2.51 -1.83
CA ILE A 66 -5.05 -2.70 -2.68
C ILE A 66 -4.29 -1.38 -2.85
N CYS A 67 -5.03 -0.28 -3.02
CA CYS A 67 -4.43 1.04 -3.18
C CYS A 67 -3.81 1.54 -1.88
N ILE A 68 -4.43 1.24 -0.73
CA ILE A 68 -3.88 1.52 0.61
C ILE A 68 -2.52 0.83 0.75
N ALA A 69 -2.44 -0.48 0.52
CA ALA A 69 -1.17 -1.21 0.60
C ALA A 69 -0.12 -0.68 -0.39
N PHE A 70 -0.54 -0.26 -1.58
CA PHE A 70 0.34 0.32 -2.59
C PHE A 70 0.95 1.66 -2.13
N HIS A 71 0.13 2.62 -1.70
CA HIS A 71 0.62 3.93 -1.23
C HIS A 71 1.34 3.85 0.11
N LEU A 72 0.97 2.92 0.98
CA LEU A 72 1.67 2.69 2.25
C LEU A 72 3.12 2.25 2.01
N ARG A 73 3.35 1.30 1.11
CA ARG A 73 4.70 0.93 0.66
C ARG A 73 5.43 2.10 0.00
N GLY A 74 4.70 2.92 -0.75
CA GLY A 74 5.22 4.16 -1.33
C GLY A 74 5.72 5.13 -0.26
N CYS A 75 4.93 5.35 0.79
CA CYS A 75 5.29 6.20 1.94
C CYS A 75 6.58 5.70 2.61
N LEU A 76 6.64 4.42 2.96
CA LEU A 76 7.81 3.83 3.62
C LEU A 76 9.07 3.92 2.74
N ARG A 77 8.95 3.61 1.43
CA ARG A 77 10.06 3.75 0.47
C ARG A 77 10.54 5.19 0.29
N ALA A 78 9.64 6.15 0.46
CA ALA A 78 9.96 7.58 0.42
C ALA A 78 10.50 8.10 1.77
N GLY A 79 10.64 7.24 2.79
CA GLY A 79 11.20 7.59 4.09
C GLY A 79 10.20 8.15 5.10
N ALA A 80 8.90 8.00 4.87
CA ALA A 80 7.89 8.40 5.85
C ALA A 80 8.02 7.58 7.14
N THR A 81 7.93 8.23 8.29
CA THR A 81 7.82 7.55 9.58
C THR A 81 6.40 7.04 9.82
N SER A 82 6.25 6.07 10.73
CA SER A 82 4.94 5.59 11.18
C SER A 82 4.07 6.72 11.70
N GLU A 83 4.65 7.67 12.42
CA GLU A 83 3.98 8.86 12.95
C GLU A 83 3.42 9.76 11.84
N GLN A 84 4.18 10.01 10.77
CA GLN A 84 3.69 10.75 9.62
C GLN A 84 2.54 10.03 8.92
N ILE A 85 2.61 8.70 8.84
CA ILE A 85 1.53 7.86 8.30
C ILE A 85 0.28 7.96 9.19
N TYR A 86 0.41 7.83 10.51
CA TYR A 86 -0.70 7.98 11.45
C TYR A 86 -1.36 9.36 11.35
N GLU A 87 -0.58 10.43 11.21
CA GLU A 87 -1.12 11.78 10.99
C GLU A 87 -1.94 11.87 9.69
N ALA A 88 -1.45 11.29 8.59
CA ALA A 88 -2.20 11.25 7.33
C ALA A 88 -3.51 10.43 7.44
N LEU A 89 -3.47 9.30 8.16
CA LEU A 89 -4.66 8.49 8.43
C LEU A 89 -5.69 9.27 9.27
N ASN A 90 -5.25 10.04 10.27
CA ASN A 90 -6.15 10.88 11.07
C ASN A 90 -6.86 11.95 10.23
N VAL A 91 -6.16 12.55 9.26
CA VAL A 91 -6.78 13.47 8.27
C VAL A 91 -7.83 12.74 7.43
N ALA A 92 -7.53 11.53 6.96
CA ALA A 92 -8.48 10.72 6.20
C ALA A 92 -9.73 10.34 7.02
N VAL A 93 -9.56 9.99 8.30
CA VAL A 93 -10.66 9.66 9.22
C VAL A 93 -11.54 10.88 9.51
N MET A 94 -10.94 12.06 9.72
CA MET A 94 -11.68 13.31 9.88
C MET A 94 -12.58 13.58 8.68
N GLN A 95 -12.08 13.36 7.46
CA GLN A 95 -12.85 13.60 6.23
C GLN A 95 -13.88 12.51 5.93
N GLY A 96 -13.50 11.24 6.04
CA GLY A 96 -14.32 10.10 5.63
C GLY A 96 -15.18 9.47 6.73
N SER A 97 -15.07 9.96 7.97
CA SER A 97 -15.86 9.52 9.13
C SER A 97 -15.78 8.00 9.39
N GLY A 98 -16.87 7.37 9.83
CA GLY A 98 -16.91 5.96 10.24
C GLY A 98 -16.31 4.96 9.22
N PRO A 99 -16.64 5.04 7.92
CA PRO A 99 -16.02 4.17 6.92
C PRO A 99 -14.50 4.34 6.83
N ALA A 100 -14.00 5.58 6.81
CA ALA A 100 -12.56 5.82 6.77
C ALA A 100 -11.84 5.29 8.04
N MET A 101 -12.49 5.28 9.21
CA MET A 101 -11.94 4.64 10.42
C MET A 101 -11.67 3.14 10.21
N VAL A 102 -12.59 2.42 9.55
CA VAL A 102 -12.41 0.98 9.26
C VAL A 102 -11.22 0.76 8.32
N TYR A 103 -11.13 1.54 7.24
CA TYR A 103 -10.04 1.40 6.26
C TYR A 103 -8.70 1.94 6.78
N ALA A 104 -8.72 2.91 7.69
CA ALA A 104 -7.53 3.33 8.43
C ALA A 104 -7.03 2.18 9.32
N GLY A 105 -7.92 1.45 9.99
CA GLY A 105 -7.55 0.23 10.74
C GLY A 105 -6.84 -0.80 9.87
N TYR A 106 -7.31 -1.01 8.64
CA TYR A 106 -6.62 -1.87 7.68
C TYR A 106 -5.26 -1.32 7.21
N ALA A 107 -5.12 0.00 7.12
CA ALA A 107 -3.83 0.61 6.81
C ALA A 107 -2.82 0.42 7.94
N VAL A 108 -3.28 0.46 9.21
CA VAL A 108 -2.44 0.19 10.38
C VAL A 108 -2.02 -1.27 10.44
N GLU A 109 -2.95 -2.21 10.25
CA GLU A 109 -2.63 -3.65 10.17
C GLU A 109 -1.56 -3.93 9.09
N ALA A 110 -1.73 -3.34 7.90
CA ALA A 110 -0.75 -3.47 6.82
C ALA A 110 0.58 -2.75 7.12
N LEU A 111 0.59 -1.70 7.93
CA LEU A 111 1.80 -0.99 8.34
C LEU A 111 2.62 -1.88 9.27
N ASP A 112 1.98 -2.47 10.28
CA ASP A 112 2.61 -3.37 11.25
C ASP A 112 3.25 -4.56 10.52
N GLU A 113 2.51 -5.23 9.61
CA GLU A 113 3.05 -6.32 8.78
C GLU A 113 4.30 -5.90 7.98
N LEU A 114 4.30 -4.69 7.40
CA LEU A 114 5.44 -4.20 6.60
C LEU A 114 6.65 -3.82 7.46
N LEU A 115 6.43 -3.35 8.68
CA LEU A 115 7.52 -3.04 9.61
C LEU A 115 8.16 -4.32 10.12
N ASP A 116 7.36 -5.33 10.49
CA ASP A 116 7.85 -6.65 10.89
C ASP A 116 8.71 -7.28 9.77
N GLU A 117 8.21 -7.30 8.52
CA GLU A 117 8.96 -7.81 7.36
C GLU A 117 10.33 -7.12 7.18
N ASN A 118 10.40 -5.80 7.41
CA ASN A 118 11.65 -5.06 7.30
C ASN A 118 12.63 -5.41 8.43
N GLU A 119 12.13 -5.59 9.66
CA GLU A 119 12.97 -5.98 10.81
C GLU A 119 13.56 -7.37 10.64
N GLN A 120 12.78 -8.35 10.17
CA GLN A 120 13.31 -9.70 9.89
C GLN A 120 14.31 -9.70 8.72
N SER A 121 14.09 -8.86 7.69
CA SER A 121 15.04 -8.74 6.58
C SER A 121 16.38 -8.13 6.98
N ALA A 122 16.39 -7.25 7.99
CA ALA A 122 17.60 -6.65 8.53
C ALA A 122 18.40 -7.65 9.38
N ASP A 123 17.71 -8.44 10.21
CA ASP A 123 18.31 -9.50 11.05
C ASP A 123 18.93 -10.62 10.20
N ASP A 124 18.28 -11.01 9.10
CA ASP A 124 18.79 -12.03 8.17
C ASP A 124 20.08 -11.60 7.44
N THR A 125 20.28 -10.30 7.18
CA THR A 125 21.54 -9.78 6.60
C THR A 125 22.71 -9.70 7.59
N GLU A 126 22.46 -9.75 8.89
CA GLU A 126 23.49 -9.69 9.93
C GLU A 126 24.00 -11.09 10.34
N ARG A 127 23.34 -12.16 9.85
CA ARG A 127 23.73 -13.54 10.16
C ARG A 127 25.02 -13.93 9.41
N PRO A 128 26.13 -14.24 10.10
CA PRO A 128 27.37 -14.64 9.42
C PRO A 128 27.16 -15.92 8.59
N PRO A 129 27.91 -16.10 7.48
CA PRO A 129 27.75 -17.26 6.63
C PRO A 129 27.94 -18.53 7.46
N ILE A 130 26.91 -19.38 7.48
CA ILE A 130 27.02 -20.73 8.00
C ILE A 130 28.04 -21.47 7.14
N HIS A 131 29.26 -21.63 7.66
CA HIS A 131 30.22 -22.56 7.09
C HIS A 131 29.65 -23.97 7.24
N GLU A 132 29.05 -24.50 6.17
CA GLU A 132 28.73 -25.92 6.06
C GLU A 132 30.03 -26.71 5.88
N HIS A 133 30.23 -27.70 6.76
CA HIS A 133 31.31 -28.68 6.72
C HIS A 133 30.89 -29.91 5.90
#